data_AF-Q4PKH0-F1
#
_entry.id   AF-Q4PKH0-F1
#
_cell.length_a   1.000
_cell.length_b   1.000
_cell.length_c   1.000
_cell.angle_alpha   90.00
_cell.angle_beta   90.00
_cell.angle_gamma   90.00
#
_symmetry.space_group_name_H-M   'P 1'
#
loop_
_entity.id
_entity.type
_entity.pdbx_description
1 polymer ?
#
loop_
_entity_poly.entity_id
_entity_poly.type
_entity_poly.pdbx_seq_one_letter_code
_entity_poly.pdbx_strand_id
1 'polypeptide(L)'
;MIDMGGGSIELASIKKTKIDKVKSFPVGILNFEIKKNEISDFEKELKLSHRNEEIFYLIGGTFRTIARCFIHLNNLPLNEIHQLRITKKNFEDLEKRLLSLNNEELSKVPKVSPDRVEHIHIALKIIKLIFITTNCVELIYPRYGIREGFIYNNLSKKHRIQDPTKISLDFIAKNKCRFLIFNDKSFSWVERKYLKFKNKKISLEQKRIIELSFKISDLGWEQNSKTRAQFAFSSILSYPLIGIGYSEKILIAYIVYLRHCKEILSKEDCDKKIEKIINFLTEEERAFGYEFGAIIHFLYSWSKGSSATLKNLSLKEDLQSQLELSDYQTITKTNKVYKLFELIKSF
;
A
#
# COMPACT_ATOMS: atom_id res chain seq x y z
N MET A 1 -17.27 9.49 8.00
CA MET A 1 -17.47 8.08 7.61
C MET A 1 -18.91 7.88 7.30
N ILE A 2 -19.21 7.17 6.23
CA ILE A 2 -20.56 6.78 5.85
C ILE A 2 -20.55 5.27 5.61
N ASP A 3 -21.45 4.54 6.27
CA ASP A 3 -21.72 3.13 6.00
C ASP A 3 -23.13 2.99 5.42
N MET A 4 -23.25 2.35 4.25
CA MET A 4 -24.54 2.17 3.59
C MET A 4 -24.87 0.68 3.49
N GLY A 5 -25.90 0.30 4.25
CA GLY A 5 -26.49 -1.03 4.25
C GLY A 5 -27.75 -1.13 3.38
N GLY A 6 -28.47 -2.24 3.54
CA GLY A 6 -29.73 -2.47 2.84
C GLY A 6 -30.88 -1.60 3.34
N GLY A 7 -30.99 -1.39 4.66
CA GLY A 7 -32.11 -0.66 5.28
C GLY A 7 -31.77 0.68 5.92
N SER A 8 -30.48 0.98 6.12
CA SER A 8 -30.01 2.19 6.78
C SER A 8 -28.70 2.71 6.20
N ILE A 9 -28.41 3.96 6.55
CA ILE A 9 -27.15 4.63 6.30
C ILE A 9 -26.67 5.25 7.61
N GLU A 10 -25.43 4.96 7.98
CA GLU A 10 -24.79 5.49 9.18
C GLU A 10 -23.82 6.61 8.78
N LEU A 11 -23.83 7.70 9.55
CA LEU A 11 -22.91 8.83 9.44
C LEU A 11 -22.17 9.00 10.75
N ALA A 12 -20.85 9.09 10.69
CA ALA A 12 -20.02 9.30 11.88
C ALA A 12 -18.77 10.13 11.59
N SER A 13 -18.37 10.97 12.54
CA SER A 13 -17.06 11.63 12.53
C SER A 13 -15.98 10.66 12.96
N ILE A 14 -14.83 10.68 12.28
CA ILE A 14 -13.64 9.92 12.70
C ILE A 14 -12.61 10.90 13.25
N LYS A 15 -12.11 10.61 14.45
CA LYS A 15 -10.87 11.17 14.98
C LYS A 15 -9.86 10.04 15.12
N LYS A 16 -8.57 10.38 15.18
CA LYS A 16 -7.44 9.42 15.12
C LYS A 16 -7.57 8.16 15.99
N THR A 17 -8.26 8.25 17.12
CA THR A 17 -8.43 7.14 18.08
C THR A 17 -9.88 6.85 18.45
N LYS A 18 -10.85 7.59 17.91
CA LYS A 18 -12.26 7.44 18.29
C LYS A 18 -13.22 7.78 17.15
N ILE A 19 -14.33 7.05 17.12
CA ILE A 19 -15.51 7.43 16.35
C ILE A 19 -16.34 8.37 17.24
N ASP A 20 -16.86 9.44 16.65
CA ASP A 20 -17.61 10.50 17.33
C ASP A 20 -18.86 10.83 16.51
N LYS A 21 -19.88 11.43 17.12
CA LYS A 21 -21.12 11.90 16.46
C LYS A 21 -21.74 10.86 15.50
N VAL A 22 -22.10 9.69 16.02
CA VAL A 22 -22.75 8.64 15.21
C VAL A 22 -24.25 8.93 15.09
N LYS A 23 -24.77 8.95 13.86
CA LYS A 23 -26.20 8.96 13.56
C LYS A 23 -26.52 7.88 12.54
N SER A 24 -27.66 7.22 12.70
CA SER A 24 -28.21 6.26 11.73
C SER A 24 -29.52 6.81 11.19
N PHE A 25 -29.70 6.70 9.88
CA PHE A 25 -30.90 7.10 9.18
C PHE A 25 -31.54 5.84 8.59
N PRO A 26 -32.86 5.63 8.74
CA PRO A 26 -33.54 4.44 8.25
C PRO A 26 -33.81 4.51 6.73
N VAL A 27 -32.76 4.80 5.96
CA VAL A 27 -32.70 4.77 4.51
C VAL A 27 -31.42 4.06 4.07
N GLY A 28 -31.57 2.99 3.29
CA GLY A 28 -30.50 2.22 2.69
C GLY A 28 -30.85 1.85 1.25
N ILE A 29 -30.11 0.92 0.67
CA ILE A 29 -30.22 0.57 -0.75
C ILE A 29 -31.61 0.05 -1.14
N LEU A 30 -32.26 -0.74 -0.26
CA LEU A 30 -33.50 -1.45 -0.57
C LEU A 30 -34.75 -0.56 -0.47
N ASN A 31 -34.66 0.55 0.26
CA ASN A 31 -35.79 1.46 0.50
C ASN A 31 -35.50 2.90 0.06
N PHE A 32 -34.39 3.14 -0.66
CA PHE A 32 -33.92 4.47 -1.03
C PHE A 32 -34.98 5.31 -1.77
N GLU A 33 -35.61 4.73 -2.78
CA GLU A 33 -36.53 5.49 -3.66
C GLU A 33 -37.84 5.91 -2.96
N ILE A 34 -38.20 5.26 -1.85
CA ILE A 34 -39.42 5.56 -1.07
C ILE A 34 -39.16 6.40 0.19
N LYS A 35 -37.89 6.50 0.64
CA LYS A 35 -37.48 7.16 1.90
C LYS A 35 -36.97 8.60 1.69
N LYS A 36 -37.75 9.42 0.97
CA LYS A 36 -37.35 10.80 0.60
C LYS A 36 -37.12 11.72 1.80
N ASN A 37 -37.90 11.59 2.87
CA ASN A 37 -37.77 12.41 4.06
C ASN A 37 -36.46 12.11 4.80
N GLU A 38 -36.14 10.83 4.95
CA GLU A 38 -34.91 10.36 5.60
C GLU A 38 -33.66 10.76 4.81
N ILE A 39 -33.73 10.80 3.47
CA ILE A 39 -32.66 11.36 2.62
C ILE A 39 -32.46 12.85 2.91
N SER A 40 -33.55 13.63 3.04
CA SER A 40 -33.47 15.05 3.38
C SER A 40 -32.86 15.26 4.77
N ASP A 41 -33.18 14.41 5.74
CA ASP A 41 -32.61 14.49 7.08
C ASP A 41 -31.11 14.12 7.09
N PHE A 42 -30.71 13.14 6.30
CA PHE A 42 -29.29 12.82 6.07
C PHE A 42 -28.54 14.01 5.43
N GLU A 43 -29.12 14.65 4.41
CA GLU A 43 -28.56 15.84 3.78
C GLU A 43 -28.41 17.01 4.77
N LYS A 44 -29.45 17.27 5.58
CA LYS A 44 -29.39 18.30 6.64
C LYS A 44 -28.25 18.00 7.61
N GLU A 45 -28.09 16.74 8.02
CA GLU A 45 -27.01 16.36 8.93
C GLU A 45 -25.62 16.59 8.32
N LEU A 46 -25.43 16.20 7.05
CA LEU A 46 -24.18 16.48 6.33
C LEU A 46 -23.86 17.98 6.35
N LYS A 47 -24.85 18.82 6.03
CA LYS A 47 -24.69 20.28 5.98
C LYS A 47 -24.47 20.92 7.35
N LEU A 48 -25.06 20.39 8.42
CA LEU A 48 -24.95 20.96 9.77
C LEU A 48 -23.68 20.50 10.49
N SER A 49 -23.37 19.21 10.45
CA SER A 49 -22.34 18.59 11.28
C SER A 49 -21.05 18.27 10.54
N HIS A 50 -21.08 18.17 9.21
CA HIS A 50 -19.97 17.65 8.39
C HIS A 50 -19.60 18.53 7.19
N ARG A 51 -20.13 19.76 7.09
CA ARG A 51 -19.90 20.66 5.95
C ARG A 51 -18.42 20.92 5.65
N ASN A 52 -17.59 21.01 6.69
CA ASN A 52 -16.17 21.35 6.53
C ASN A 52 -15.27 20.11 6.38
N GLU A 53 -15.84 18.90 6.33
CA GLU A 53 -15.06 17.67 6.17
C GLU A 53 -14.58 17.55 4.72
N GLU A 54 -13.27 17.41 4.54
CA GLU A 54 -12.64 17.31 3.21
C GLU A 54 -12.54 15.86 2.71
N ILE A 55 -12.62 14.88 3.62
CA ILE A 55 -12.41 13.46 3.31
C ILE A 55 -13.54 12.62 3.90
N PHE A 56 -14.13 11.76 3.06
CA PHE A 56 -15.14 10.79 3.50
C PHE A 56 -14.69 9.35 3.27
N TYR A 57 -14.83 8.53 4.31
CA TYR A 57 -14.67 7.08 4.24
C TYR A 57 -16.00 6.42 3.88
N LEU A 58 -16.05 5.66 2.79
CA LEU A 58 -17.27 5.05 2.26
C LEU A 58 -17.25 3.52 2.43
N ILE A 59 -18.13 3.03 3.31
CA ILE A 59 -18.27 1.62 3.69
C ILE A 59 -19.60 1.09 3.14
N GLY A 60 -19.61 -0.15 2.65
CA GLY A 60 -20.83 -0.78 2.16
C GLY A 60 -20.64 -1.53 0.83
N GLY A 61 -21.62 -2.35 0.46
CA GLY A 61 -21.59 -3.14 -0.78
C GLY A 61 -21.56 -2.26 -2.03
N THR A 62 -22.45 -1.28 -2.11
CA THR A 62 -22.64 -0.44 -3.30
C THR A 62 -21.50 0.57 -3.49
N PHE A 63 -20.97 1.17 -2.42
CA PHE A 63 -19.76 1.99 -2.54
C PHE A 63 -18.56 1.18 -3.01
N ARG A 64 -18.41 -0.08 -2.57
CA ARG A 64 -17.37 -0.96 -3.08
C ARG A 64 -17.55 -1.28 -4.57
N THR A 65 -18.77 -1.30 -5.09
CA THR A 65 -19.02 -1.41 -6.54
C THR A 65 -18.44 -0.21 -7.29
N ILE A 66 -18.69 1.02 -6.82
CA ILE A 66 -18.09 2.24 -7.41
C ILE A 66 -16.56 2.14 -7.43
N ALA A 67 -15.95 1.73 -6.31
CA ALA A 67 -14.51 1.52 -6.22
C ALA A 67 -13.99 0.47 -7.22
N ARG A 68 -14.70 -0.64 -7.41
CA ARG A 68 -14.34 -1.68 -8.39
C ARG A 68 -14.44 -1.17 -9.82
N CYS A 69 -15.49 -0.43 -10.15
CA CYS A 69 -15.61 0.22 -11.45
C CYS A 69 -14.46 1.19 -11.68
N PHE A 70 -14.10 2.00 -10.68
CA PHE A 70 -12.95 2.91 -10.79
C PHE A 70 -11.64 2.17 -11.09
N ILE A 71 -11.34 1.11 -10.31
CA ILE A 71 -10.16 0.26 -10.50
C ILE A 71 -10.13 -0.30 -11.93
N HIS A 72 -11.24 -0.89 -12.38
CA HIS A 72 -11.32 -1.55 -13.68
C HIS A 72 -11.24 -0.56 -14.85
N LEU A 73 -12.04 0.50 -14.83
CA LEU A 73 -12.14 1.46 -15.93
C LEU A 73 -10.88 2.32 -16.09
N ASN A 74 -10.09 2.49 -15.02
CA ASN A 74 -8.80 3.19 -15.05
C ASN A 74 -7.59 2.23 -15.16
N ASN A 75 -7.83 0.92 -15.33
CA ASN A 75 -6.77 -0.09 -15.42
C ASN A 75 -5.73 -0.01 -14.27
N LEU A 76 -6.21 0.20 -13.03
CA LEU A 76 -5.31 0.28 -11.88
C LEU A 76 -4.60 -1.07 -11.66
N PRO A 77 -3.28 -1.07 -11.36
CA PRO A 77 -2.48 -2.29 -11.34
C PRO A 77 -2.82 -3.23 -10.18
N LEU A 78 -3.35 -2.70 -9.08
CA LEU A 78 -3.77 -3.47 -7.93
C LEU A 78 -5.29 -3.48 -7.87
N ASN A 79 -5.85 -4.68 -7.91
CA ASN A 79 -7.28 -4.89 -7.71
C ASN A 79 -7.65 -4.89 -6.21
N GLU A 80 -7.22 -3.85 -5.48
CA GLU A 80 -7.44 -3.68 -4.03
C GLU A 80 -8.29 -2.45 -3.77
N ILE A 81 -9.34 -2.63 -2.95
CA ILE A 81 -10.23 -1.53 -2.57
C ILE A 81 -9.67 -0.80 -1.36
N HIS A 82 -9.05 -1.53 -0.42
CA HIS A 82 -8.64 -0.94 0.83
C HIS A 82 -7.68 0.25 0.59
N GLN A 83 -8.02 1.41 1.15
CA GLN A 83 -7.27 2.66 0.98
C GLN A 83 -7.26 3.20 -0.45
N LEU A 84 -8.15 2.73 -1.33
CA LEU A 84 -8.38 3.38 -2.62
C LEU A 84 -8.89 4.80 -2.37
N ARG A 85 -8.22 5.76 -3.01
CA ARG A 85 -8.56 7.18 -2.96
C ARG A 85 -9.11 7.62 -4.31
N ILE A 86 -10.26 8.28 -4.30
CA ILE A 86 -10.87 8.85 -5.49
C ILE A 86 -11.12 10.34 -5.21
N THR A 87 -10.44 11.21 -5.95
CA THR A 87 -10.67 12.66 -5.85
C THR A 87 -12.03 13.03 -6.42
N LYS A 88 -12.56 14.20 -6.05
CA LYS A 88 -13.80 14.74 -6.61
C LYS A 88 -13.80 14.74 -8.14
N LYS A 89 -12.71 15.23 -8.74
CA LYS A 89 -12.52 15.24 -10.20
C LYS A 89 -12.59 13.84 -10.80
N ASN A 90 -11.82 12.89 -10.24
CA ASN A 90 -11.80 11.51 -10.72
C ASN A 90 -13.16 10.83 -10.57
N PHE A 91 -13.92 11.16 -9.54
CA PHE A 91 -15.29 10.67 -9.37
C PHE A 91 -16.24 11.27 -10.40
N GLU A 92 -16.18 12.57 -10.68
CA GLU A 92 -17.01 13.22 -11.70
C GLU A 92 -16.78 12.62 -13.11
N ASP A 93 -15.53 12.31 -13.45
CA ASP A 93 -15.18 11.63 -14.70
C ASP A 93 -15.69 10.16 -14.70
N LEU A 94 -15.53 9.46 -13.58
CA LEU A 94 -16.07 8.11 -13.40
C LEU A 94 -17.59 8.08 -13.54
N GLU A 95 -18.28 9.04 -12.92
CA GLU A 95 -19.74 9.11 -12.94
C GLU A 95 -20.27 9.26 -14.36
N LYS A 96 -19.71 10.19 -15.16
CA LYS A 96 -20.10 10.35 -16.57
C LYS A 96 -19.97 9.06 -17.35
N ARG A 97 -18.87 8.33 -17.12
CA ARG A 97 -18.62 7.04 -17.77
C ARG A 97 -19.58 5.95 -17.29
N LEU A 98 -19.89 5.91 -16.00
CA LEU A 98 -20.84 4.94 -15.45
C LEU A 98 -22.26 5.17 -15.98
N LEU A 99 -22.68 6.43 -16.13
CA LEU A 99 -23.99 6.77 -16.68
C LEU A 99 -24.14 6.47 -18.18
N SER A 100 -23.03 6.32 -18.92
CA SER A 100 -23.06 5.90 -20.33
C SER A 100 -23.07 4.39 -20.54
N LEU A 101 -22.78 3.60 -19.50
CA LEU A 101 -22.70 2.14 -19.60
C LEU A 101 -24.04 1.50 -19.25
N ASN A 102 -24.39 0.43 -19.95
CA ASN A 102 -25.56 -0.39 -19.60
C ASN A 102 -25.22 -1.45 -18.52
N ASN A 103 -26.26 -2.11 -18.00
CA ASN A 103 -26.09 -3.10 -16.93
C ASN A 103 -25.23 -4.31 -17.35
N GLU A 104 -25.26 -4.72 -18.62
CA GLU A 104 -24.46 -5.83 -19.13
C GLU A 104 -22.97 -5.46 -19.12
N GLU A 105 -22.63 -4.26 -19.55
CA GLU A 105 -21.26 -3.74 -19.53
C GLU A 105 -20.72 -3.59 -18.11
N LEU A 106 -21.54 -3.07 -17.19
CA LEU A 106 -21.16 -2.94 -15.77
C LEU A 106 -20.98 -4.31 -15.10
N SER A 107 -21.72 -5.33 -15.54
CA SER A 107 -21.58 -6.70 -15.05
C SER A 107 -20.27 -7.38 -15.49
N LYS A 108 -19.57 -6.83 -16.51
CA LYS A 108 -18.23 -7.30 -16.92
C LYS A 108 -17.12 -6.84 -15.98
N VAL A 109 -17.40 -5.90 -15.07
CA VAL A 109 -16.44 -5.43 -14.08
C VAL A 109 -16.13 -6.56 -13.08
N PRO A 110 -14.85 -6.96 -12.91
CA PRO A 110 -14.50 -8.04 -12.00
C PRO A 110 -14.98 -7.80 -10.57
N LYS A 111 -15.62 -8.82 -9.97
CA LYS A 111 -16.15 -8.81 -8.58
C LYS A 111 -17.33 -7.85 -8.34
N VAL A 112 -18.02 -7.41 -9.41
CA VAL A 112 -19.32 -6.73 -9.33
C VAL A 112 -20.41 -7.74 -9.70
N SER A 113 -21.44 -7.87 -8.86
CA SER A 113 -22.58 -8.76 -9.14
C SER A 113 -23.70 -8.00 -9.85
N PRO A 114 -24.52 -8.66 -10.69
CA PRO A 114 -25.65 -8.03 -11.39
C PRO A 114 -26.59 -7.26 -10.45
N ASP A 115 -27.00 -7.87 -9.32
CA ASP A 115 -27.87 -7.21 -8.32
C ASP A 115 -27.30 -5.89 -7.79
N ARG A 116 -25.96 -5.74 -7.76
CA ARG A 116 -25.32 -4.50 -7.29
C ARG A 116 -25.26 -3.44 -8.37
N VAL A 117 -25.32 -3.83 -9.64
CA VAL A 117 -25.36 -2.90 -10.78
C VAL A 117 -26.68 -2.12 -10.75
N GLU A 118 -27.80 -2.79 -10.44
CA GLU A 118 -29.11 -2.15 -10.34
C GLU A 118 -29.20 -1.04 -9.29
N HIS A 119 -28.31 -1.06 -8.30
CA HIS A 119 -28.29 -0.09 -7.20
C HIS A 119 -27.16 0.93 -7.32
N ILE A 120 -26.39 0.93 -8.42
CA ILE A 120 -25.23 1.80 -8.57
C ILE A 120 -25.60 3.29 -8.52
N HIS A 121 -26.76 3.65 -9.07
CA HIS A 121 -27.28 5.02 -9.11
C HIS A 121 -27.52 5.59 -7.70
N ILE A 122 -27.86 4.74 -6.71
CA ILE A 122 -28.05 5.16 -5.31
C ILE A 122 -26.72 5.64 -4.73
N ALA A 123 -25.63 4.89 -4.95
CA ALA A 123 -24.31 5.32 -4.52
C ALA A 123 -23.86 6.61 -5.21
N LEU A 124 -24.14 6.76 -6.51
CA LEU A 124 -23.84 8.00 -7.24
C LEU A 124 -24.58 9.20 -6.64
N LYS A 125 -25.88 9.07 -6.36
CA LYS A 125 -26.70 10.11 -5.72
C LYS A 125 -26.11 10.52 -4.35
N ILE A 126 -25.79 9.55 -3.49
CA ILE A 126 -25.20 9.85 -2.17
C ILE A 126 -23.82 10.51 -2.29
N ILE A 127 -22.96 10.03 -3.19
CA ILE A 127 -21.62 10.63 -3.36
C ILE A 127 -21.72 12.07 -3.89
N LYS A 128 -22.60 12.33 -4.86
CA LYS A 128 -22.91 13.70 -5.30
C LYS A 128 -23.39 14.57 -4.15
N LEU A 129 -24.29 14.05 -3.31
CA LEU A 129 -24.78 14.77 -2.16
C LEU A 129 -23.63 15.17 -1.22
N ILE A 130 -22.69 14.26 -0.94
CA ILE A 130 -21.48 14.56 -0.15
C ILE A 130 -20.71 15.73 -0.79
N PHE A 131 -20.40 15.66 -2.07
CA PHE A 131 -19.59 16.68 -2.76
C PHE A 131 -20.25 18.05 -2.93
N ILE A 132 -21.58 18.12 -2.89
CA ILE A 132 -22.35 19.37 -3.00
C ILE A 132 -22.60 20.01 -1.62
N THR A 133 -22.76 19.18 -0.58
CA THR A 133 -23.11 19.65 0.77
C THR A 133 -21.91 19.91 1.67
N THR A 134 -20.74 19.39 1.30
CA THR A 134 -19.51 19.46 2.08
C THR A 134 -18.32 19.95 1.25
N ASN A 135 -17.23 20.30 1.92
CA ASN A 135 -15.94 20.63 1.30
C ASN A 135 -15.16 19.38 0.85
N CYS A 136 -15.83 18.24 0.67
CA CYS A 136 -15.16 17.00 0.32
C CYS A 136 -14.40 17.13 -1.02
N VAL A 137 -13.13 16.77 -0.99
CA VAL A 137 -12.23 16.73 -2.16
C VAL A 137 -11.77 15.31 -2.48
N GLU A 138 -11.90 14.38 -1.54
CA GLU A 138 -11.43 13.00 -1.68
C GLU A 138 -12.32 11.99 -0.93
N LEU A 139 -12.58 10.86 -1.58
CA LEU A 139 -13.24 9.71 -1.00
C LEU A 139 -12.22 8.60 -0.76
N ILE A 140 -12.30 7.96 0.39
CA ILE A 140 -11.49 6.79 0.74
C ILE A 140 -12.41 5.59 0.88
N TYR A 141 -12.03 4.46 0.29
CA TYR A 141 -12.81 3.23 0.37
C TYR A 141 -12.14 2.20 1.29
N PRO A 142 -12.68 1.96 2.50
CA PRO A 142 -12.27 0.83 3.31
C PRO A 142 -12.78 -0.48 2.72
N ARG A 143 -11.96 -1.53 2.80
CA ARG A 143 -12.41 -2.91 2.55
C ARG A 143 -13.23 -3.47 3.71
N TYR A 144 -12.94 -3.00 4.91
CA TYR A 144 -13.44 -3.50 6.19
C TYR A 144 -14.55 -2.62 6.73
N GLY A 145 -15.47 -3.22 7.48
CA GLY A 145 -16.64 -2.52 8.04
C GLY A 145 -16.93 -2.94 9.47
N ILE A 146 -18.22 -2.98 9.82
CA ILE A 146 -18.70 -3.21 11.20
C ILE A 146 -18.14 -4.49 11.81
N ARG A 147 -18.12 -5.61 11.07
CA ARG A 147 -17.63 -6.90 11.59
C ARG A 147 -16.18 -6.82 12.04
N GLU A 148 -15.31 -6.23 11.22
CA GLU A 148 -13.91 -6.06 11.57
C GLU A 148 -13.73 -5.02 12.67
N GLY A 149 -14.53 -3.96 12.69
CA GLY A 149 -14.57 -2.98 13.77
C GLY A 149 -14.91 -3.61 15.13
N PHE A 150 -15.88 -4.54 15.16
CA PHE A 150 -16.23 -5.30 16.36
C PHE A 150 -15.06 -6.18 16.84
N ILE A 151 -14.43 -6.92 15.94
CA ILE A 151 -13.24 -7.73 16.27
C ILE A 151 -12.11 -6.84 16.79
N TYR A 152 -11.86 -5.71 16.13
CA TYR A 152 -10.82 -4.75 16.53
C TYR A 152 -11.10 -4.13 17.91
N ASN A 153 -12.37 -3.87 18.25
CA ASN A 153 -12.74 -3.33 19.55
C ASN A 153 -12.43 -4.29 20.72
N ASN A 154 -12.49 -5.60 20.45
CA ASN A 154 -12.17 -6.65 21.42
C ASN A 154 -10.65 -6.85 21.61
N LEU A 155 -9.80 -6.19 20.82
CA LEU A 155 -8.35 -6.25 21.01
C LEU A 155 -7.89 -5.42 22.21
N SER A 156 -6.88 -5.91 22.91
CA SER A 156 -6.23 -5.14 23.98
C SER A 156 -5.61 -3.84 23.44
N LYS A 157 -5.49 -2.80 24.28
CA LYS A 157 -4.87 -1.52 23.89
C LYS A 157 -3.48 -1.72 23.27
N LYS A 158 -2.70 -2.67 23.79
CA LYS A 158 -1.37 -3.04 23.29
C LYS A 158 -1.39 -3.45 21.80
N HIS A 159 -2.38 -4.24 21.38
CA HIS A 159 -2.48 -4.67 19.98
C HIS A 159 -3.05 -3.58 19.08
N ARG A 160 -3.97 -2.74 19.59
CA ARG A 160 -4.59 -1.67 18.81
C ARG A 160 -3.61 -0.57 18.36
N ILE A 161 -2.56 -0.31 19.14
CA ILE A 161 -1.54 0.73 18.83
C ILE A 161 -0.41 0.23 17.92
N GLN A 162 -0.37 -1.07 17.60
CA GLN A 162 0.66 -1.63 16.74
C GLN A 162 0.36 -1.34 15.28
N ASP A 163 1.41 -1.30 14.48
CA ASP A 163 1.31 -1.20 13.03
C ASP A 163 0.79 -2.53 12.44
N PRO A 164 -0.44 -2.55 11.87
CA PRO A 164 -1.02 -3.79 11.34
C PRO A 164 -0.30 -4.33 10.11
N THR A 165 0.32 -3.46 9.30
CA THR A 165 1.15 -3.89 8.16
C THR A 165 2.39 -4.60 8.64
N LYS A 166 3.05 -4.04 9.67
CA LYS A 166 4.23 -4.65 10.30
C LYS A 166 3.91 -6.02 10.88
N ILE A 167 2.81 -6.17 11.62
CA ILE A 167 2.38 -7.46 12.17
C ILE A 167 2.18 -8.48 11.04
N SER A 168 1.49 -8.08 9.97
CA SER A 168 1.21 -8.96 8.84
C SER A 168 2.49 -9.39 8.12
N LEU A 169 3.41 -8.46 7.86
CA LEU A 169 4.70 -8.77 7.23
C LEU A 169 5.62 -9.55 8.16
N ASP A 170 5.58 -9.34 9.49
CA ASP A 170 6.28 -10.18 10.47
C ASP A 170 5.77 -11.62 10.41
N PHE A 171 4.45 -11.83 10.34
CA PHE A 171 3.87 -13.14 10.21
C PHE A 171 4.28 -13.82 8.89
N ILE A 172 4.21 -13.10 7.77
CA ILE A 172 4.62 -13.63 6.46
C ILE A 172 6.12 -13.96 6.47
N ALA A 173 6.96 -13.05 6.97
CA ALA A 173 8.41 -13.23 7.03
C ALA A 173 8.77 -14.46 7.86
N LYS A 174 8.18 -14.65 9.04
CA LYS A 174 8.40 -15.85 9.88
C LYS A 174 8.11 -17.16 9.16
N ASN A 175 7.14 -17.17 8.25
CA ASN A 175 6.75 -18.36 7.51
C ASN A 175 7.49 -18.55 6.18
N LYS A 176 8.08 -17.49 5.60
CA LYS A 176 8.55 -17.47 4.22
C LYS A 176 9.98 -16.99 4.01
N CYS A 177 10.59 -16.33 5.00
CA CYS A 177 11.96 -15.81 4.91
C CYS A 177 12.92 -16.63 5.78
N ARG A 178 14.16 -16.83 5.32
CA ARG A 178 15.17 -17.58 6.09
C ARG A 178 15.91 -16.71 7.09
N PHE A 179 16.23 -15.48 6.69
CA PHE A 179 17.23 -14.64 7.38
C PHE A 179 16.60 -13.51 8.21
N LEU A 180 15.70 -13.83 9.14
CA LEU A 180 14.97 -12.83 9.93
C LEU A 180 15.90 -11.92 10.75
N ILE A 181 16.86 -12.50 11.46
CA ILE A 181 17.83 -11.72 12.27
C ILE A 181 18.68 -10.83 11.37
N PHE A 182 19.10 -11.34 10.22
CA PHE A 182 19.87 -10.56 9.24
C PHE A 182 19.06 -9.37 8.71
N ASN A 183 17.77 -9.56 8.43
CA ASN A 183 16.89 -8.49 7.96
C ASN A 183 16.81 -7.34 8.96
N ASP A 184 16.56 -7.66 10.23
CA ASP A 184 16.49 -6.66 11.31
C ASP A 184 17.85 -5.97 11.53
N LYS A 185 18.96 -6.71 11.45
CA LYS A 185 20.32 -6.15 11.56
C LYS A 185 20.71 -5.31 10.35
N SER A 186 20.24 -5.66 9.16
CA SER A 186 20.44 -4.89 7.92
C SER A 186 19.71 -3.56 7.97
N PHE A 187 18.47 -3.54 8.45
CA PHE A 187 17.75 -2.29 8.70
C PHE A 187 18.49 -1.42 9.72
N SER A 188 18.93 -2.02 10.82
CA SER A 188 19.74 -1.34 11.83
C SER A 188 21.06 -0.77 11.27
N TRP A 189 21.69 -1.47 10.31
CA TRP A 189 22.89 -1.00 9.62
C TRP A 189 22.59 0.23 8.78
N VAL A 190 21.46 0.24 8.05
CA VAL A 190 21.01 1.40 7.28
C VAL A 190 20.83 2.61 8.18
N GLU A 191 20.10 2.44 9.29
CA GLU A 191 19.83 3.54 10.23
C GLU A 191 21.10 4.11 10.85
N ARG A 192 22.03 3.24 11.27
CA ARG A 192 23.19 3.65 12.07
C ARG A 192 24.41 4.04 11.23
N LYS A 193 24.54 3.50 10.02
CA LYS A 193 25.72 3.68 9.17
C LYS A 193 25.40 4.39 7.86
N TYR A 194 24.49 3.86 7.05
CA TYR A 194 24.22 4.42 5.72
C TYR A 194 23.66 5.85 5.79
N LEU A 195 22.59 6.07 6.54
CA LEU A 195 21.96 7.39 6.64
C LEU A 195 22.91 8.44 7.22
N LYS A 196 23.76 8.05 8.18
CA LYS A 196 24.80 8.92 8.76
C LYS A 196 25.89 9.24 7.75
N PHE A 197 26.38 8.25 7.01
CA PHE A 197 27.38 8.43 5.97
C PHE A 197 26.89 9.42 4.89
N LYS A 198 25.62 9.33 4.52
CA LYS A 198 24.99 10.23 3.54
C LYS A 198 24.52 11.57 4.10
N ASN A 199 24.60 11.77 5.42
CA ASN A 199 23.95 12.89 6.11
C ASN A 199 22.47 13.06 5.67
N LYS A 200 21.80 11.93 5.43
CA LYS A 200 20.46 11.88 4.82
C LYS A 200 19.39 11.81 5.91
N LYS A 201 18.48 12.78 5.90
CA LYS A 201 17.28 12.75 6.73
C LYS A 201 16.17 12.03 5.97
N ILE A 202 15.44 11.16 6.66
CA ILE A 202 14.27 10.47 6.13
C ILE A 202 13.06 10.72 7.02
N SER A 203 11.87 10.78 6.43
CA SER A 203 10.62 10.91 7.18
C SER A 203 10.30 9.63 7.96
N LEU A 204 9.36 9.71 8.92
CA LEU A 204 8.87 8.52 9.64
C LEU A 204 8.22 7.50 8.70
N GLU A 205 7.56 7.97 7.64
CA GLU A 205 6.92 7.13 6.63
C GLU A 205 7.97 6.42 5.77
N GLN A 206 8.99 7.14 5.29
CA GLN A 206 10.11 6.54 4.56
C GLN A 206 10.84 5.51 5.42
N LYS A 207 11.10 5.82 6.69
CA LYS A 207 11.70 4.88 7.65
C LYS A 207 10.85 3.62 7.81
N ARG A 208 9.53 3.76 7.94
CA ARG A 208 8.59 2.63 8.02
C ARG A 208 8.67 1.78 6.75
N ILE A 209 8.66 2.37 5.57
CA ILE A 209 8.76 1.65 4.28
C ILE A 209 10.06 0.85 4.19
N ILE A 210 11.19 1.44 4.59
CA ILE A 210 12.48 0.76 4.62
C ILE A 210 12.42 -0.42 5.60
N GLU A 211 11.94 -0.20 6.83
CA GLU A 211 11.82 -1.26 7.83
C GLU A 211 10.99 -2.45 7.32
N LEU A 212 9.81 -2.17 6.77
CA LEU A 212 8.89 -3.18 6.25
C LEU A 212 9.50 -3.93 5.05
N SER A 213 10.20 -3.22 4.16
CA SER A 213 10.87 -3.83 3.01
C SER A 213 12.02 -4.74 3.42
N PHE A 214 12.86 -4.30 4.37
CA PHE A 214 13.97 -5.10 4.88
C PHE A 214 13.46 -6.35 5.58
N LYS A 215 12.40 -6.23 6.38
CA LYS A 215 11.77 -7.34 7.12
C LYS A 215 11.36 -8.51 6.22
N ILE A 216 10.79 -8.20 5.04
CA ILE A 216 10.31 -9.20 4.07
C ILE A 216 11.28 -9.43 2.89
N SER A 217 12.50 -8.90 2.99
CA SER A 217 13.44 -8.85 1.85
C SER A 217 13.96 -10.19 1.34
N ASP A 218 13.75 -11.32 2.03
CA ASP A 218 14.12 -12.66 1.53
C ASP A 218 12.93 -13.42 0.90
N LEU A 219 11.77 -12.78 0.78
CA LEU A 219 10.57 -13.43 0.26
C LEU A 219 10.79 -13.94 -1.17
N GLY A 220 10.39 -15.20 -1.42
CA GLY A 220 10.55 -15.83 -2.73
C GLY A 220 11.90 -16.49 -2.94
N TRP A 221 12.77 -16.56 -1.93
CA TRP A 221 14.06 -17.24 -2.02
C TRP A 221 13.98 -18.68 -2.55
N GLU A 222 12.88 -19.38 -2.24
CA GLU A 222 12.58 -20.75 -2.64
C GLU A 222 12.35 -20.88 -4.15
N GLN A 223 12.04 -19.78 -4.81
CA GLN A 223 11.83 -19.73 -6.25
C GLN A 223 13.16 -19.79 -7.00
N ASN A 224 13.06 -20.23 -8.25
CA ASN A 224 14.21 -20.25 -9.15
C ASN A 224 14.76 -18.82 -9.37
N SER A 225 16.05 -18.73 -9.68
CA SER A 225 16.73 -17.42 -9.77
C SER A 225 16.21 -16.51 -10.90
N LYS A 226 15.47 -17.03 -11.89
CA LYS A 226 14.91 -16.24 -13.00
C LYS A 226 13.54 -15.64 -12.64
N THR A 227 12.71 -16.34 -11.86
CA THR A 227 11.34 -15.91 -11.51
C THR A 227 11.24 -15.27 -10.14
N ARG A 228 12.24 -15.46 -9.28
CA ARG A 228 12.24 -15.00 -7.89
C ARG A 228 11.84 -13.54 -7.70
N ALA A 229 12.43 -12.62 -8.47
CA ALA A 229 12.12 -11.20 -8.36
C ALA A 229 10.64 -10.92 -8.64
N GLN A 230 10.13 -11.45 -9.76
CA GLN A 230 8.74 -11.29 -10.14
C GLN A 230 7.78 -11.93 -9.14
N PHE A 231 8.13 -13.12 -8.61
CA PHE A 231 7.34 -13.79 -7.61
C PHE A 231 7.22 -12.97 -6.32
N ALA A 232 8.34 -12.45 -5.81
CA ALA A 232 8.34 -11.61 -4.61
C ALA A 232 7.49 -10.35 -4.80
N PHE A 233 7.67 -9.67 -5.94
CA PHE A 233 6.88 -8.51 -6.33
C PHE A 233 5.39 -8.81 -6.35
N SER A 234 4.96 -9.78 -7.17
CA SER A 234 3.56 -10.15 -7.31
C SER A 234 2.95 -10.68 -6.01
N SER A 235 3.72 -11.36 -5.17
CA SER A 235 3.26 -11.85 -3.86
C SER A 235 2.93 -10.69 -2.92
N ILE A 236 3.83 -9.72 -2.78
CA ILE A 236 3.61 -8.54 -1.91
C ILE A 236 2.38 -7.77 -2.36
N LEU A 237 2.24 -7.55 -3.66
CA LEU A 237 1.08 -6.86 -4.24
C LEU A 237 -0.25 -7.60 -4.00
N SER A 238 -0.20 -8.93 -3.90
CA SER A 238 -1.37 -9.78 -3.69
C SER A 238 -1.77 -9.94 -2.23
N TYR A 239 -0.86 -9.72 -1.27
CA TYR A 239 -1.18 -9.88 0.15
C TYR A 239 -2.24 -8.86 0.63
N PRO A 240 -3.23 -9.26 1.43
CA PRO A 240 -4.28 -8.37 1.94
C PRO A 240 -3.78 -7.54 3.14
N LEU A 241 -2.74 -6.73 2.92
CA LEU A 241 -2.13 -5.90 3.94
C LEU A 241 -3.08 -4.75 4.37
N ILE A 242 -3.12 -4.48 5.67
CA ILE A 242 -3.95 -3.45 6.29
C ILE A 242 -3.07 -2.30 6.78
N GLY A 243 -3.56 -1.07 6.72
CA GLY A 243 -2.83 0.11 7.19
C GLY A 243 -1.66 0.50 6.27
N ILE A 244 -1.77 0.17 4.99
CA ILE A 244 -0.78 0.47 3.97
C ILE A 244 -1.46 1.24 2.83
N GLY A 245 -0.78 2.28 2.33
CA GLY A 245 -1.21 3.00 1.13
C GLY A 245 -0.97 2.23 -0.17
N TYR A 246 -1.57 2.69 -1.26
CA TYR A 246 -1.40 2.08 -2.57
C TYR A 246 0.05 2.18 -3.08
N SER A 247 0.57 3.41 -3.17
CA SER A 247 1.98 3.67 -3.57
C SER A 247 2.97 3.05 -2.60
N GLU A 248 2.66 3.08 -1.30
CA GLU A 248 3.48 2.43 -0.27
C GLU A 248 3.65 0.93 -0.52
N LYS A 249 2.55 0.22 -0.84
CA LYS A 249 2.58 -1.21 -1.15
C LYS A 249 3.38 -1.52 -2.41
N ILE A 250 3.24 -0.69 -3.45
CA ILE A 250 4.03 -0.83 -4.68
C ILE A 250 5.51 -0.57 -4.40
N LEU A 251 5.84 0.44 -3.60
CA LEU A 251 7.21 0.79 -3.26
C LEU A 251 7.90 -0.31 -2.45
N ILE A 252 7.23 -0.90 -1.45
CA ILE A 252 7.75 -2.06 -0.71
C ILE A 252 7.97 -3.24 -1.66
N ALA A 253 7.00 -3.54 -2.53
CA ALA A 253 7.15 -4.60 -3.52
C ALA A 253 8.35 -4.35 -4.45
N TYR A 254 8.53 -3.11 -4.91
CA TYR A 254 9.61 -2.71 -5.80
C TYR A 254 10.99 -2.83 -5.14
N ILE A 255 11.15 -2.39 -3.88
CA ILE A 255 12.40 -2.53 -3.13
C ILE A 255 12.78 -4.02 -3.01
N VAL A 256 11.82 -4.88 -2.69
CA VAL A 256 12.05 -6.33 -2.54
C VAL A 256 12.30 -6.99 -3.90
N TYR A 257 11.64 -6.53 -4.97
CA TYR A 257 11.89 -6.96 -6.34
C TYR A 257 13.36 -6.72 -6.73
N LEU A 258 13.86 -5.50 -6.54
CA LEU A 258 15.22 -5.08 -6.86
C LEU A 258 16.30 -5.89 -6.13
N ARG A 259 16.04 -6.28 -4.87
CA ARG A 259 16.90 -7.20 -4.11
C ARG A 259 17.16 -8.51 -4.86
N HIS A 260 16.23 -8.96 -5.70
CA HIS A 260 16.34 -10.20 -6.45
C HIS A 260 16.79 -10.02 -7.90
N CYS A 261 16.87 -8.78 -8.41
CA CYS A 261 17.21 -8.50 -9.81
C CYS A 261 18.68 -8.78 -10.12
N LYS A 262 18.95 -9.63 -11.12
CA LYS A 262 20.32 -9.92 -11.55
C LYS A 262 20.95 -8.69 -12.21
N GLU A 263 20.15 -7.90 -12.90
CA GLU A 263 20.54 -6.71 -13.64
C GLU A 263 20.48 -5.43 -12.81
N ILE A 264 20.45 -5.51 -11.47
CA ILE A 264 20.30 -4.37 -10.54
C ILE A 264 21.22 -3.17 -10.80
N LEU A 265 22.37 -3.34 -11.46
CA LEU A 265 23.26 -2.24 -11.85
C LEU A 265 22.70 -1.37 -13.01
N SER A 266 21.68 -1.86 -13.71
CA SER A 266 20.90 -1.14 -14.72
C SER A 266 19.48 -0.98 -14.19
N LYS A 267 19.16 0.23 -13.70
CA LYS A 267 17.80 0.55 -13.19
C LYS A 267 16.76 0.34 -14.29
N GLU A 268 17.05 0.82 -15.50
CA GLU A 268 16.15 0.77 -16.65
C GLU A 268 15.76 -0.67 -17.02
N ASP A 269 16.73 -1.60 -17.03
CA ASP A 269 16.46 -3.01 -17.33
C ASP A 269 15.60 -3.70 -16.26
N CYS A 270 15.73 -3.28 -15.00
CA CYS A 270 14.88 -3.75 -13.92
C CYS A 270 13.46 -3.18 -14.06
N ASP A 271 13.36 -1.88 -14.27
CA ASP A 271 12.10 -1.13 -14.29
C ASP A 271 11.22 -1.56 -15.47
N LYS A 272 11.81 -1.75 -16.66
CA LYS A 272 11.11 -2.20 -17.88
C LYS A 272 10.30 -3.49 -17.67
N LYS A 273 10.77 -4.40 -16.81
CA LYS A 273 10.08 -5.69 -16.54
C LYS A 273 8.79 -5.52 -15.74
N ILE A 274 8.62 -4.41 -15.02
CA ILE A 274 7.48 -4.14 -14.13
C ILE A 274 6.86 -2.74 -14.33
N GLU A 275 7.19 -2.07 -15.44
CA GLU A 275 6.85 -0.67 -15.74
C GLU A 275 5.36 -0.35 -15.55
N LYS A 276 4.48 -1.27 -15.94
CA LYS A 276 3.01 -1.12 -15.83
C LYS A 276 2.55 -0.82 -14.40
N ILE A 277 3.29 -1.30 -13.40
CA ILE A 277 2.94 -1.15 -11.99
C ILE A 277 3.74 -0.02 -11.35
N ILE A 278 5.04 0.09 -11.62
CA ILE A 278 5.89 1.12 -10.99
C ILE A 278 5.68 2.52 -11.58
N ASN A 279 5.01 2.65 -12.73
CA ASN A 279 4.58 3.95 -13.26
C ASN A 279 3.54 4.65 -12.36
N PHE A 280 2.95 3.94 -11.40
CA PHE A 280 2.10 4.51 -10.36
C PHE A 280 2.88 5.11 -9.19
N LEU A 281 4.21 4.95 -9.18
CA LEU A 281 5.11 5.69 -8.31
C LEU A 281 5.59 6.97 -9.01
N THR A 282 5.91 7.98 -8.22
CA THR A 282 6.64 9.17 -8.69
C THR A 282 8.10 8.83 -9.01
N GLU A 283 8.80 9.70 -9.74
CA GLU A 283 10.24 9.51 -9.98
C GLU A 283 11.05 9.50 -8.69
N GLU A 284 10.67 10.32 -7.71
CA GLU A 284 11.30 10.37 -6.39
C GLU A 284 11.13 9.05 -5.62
N GLU A 285 9.92 8.49 -5.63
CA GLU A 285 9.64 7.17 -5.05
C GLU A 285 10.40 6.05 -5.78
N ARG A 286 10.51 6.10 -7.12
CA ARG A 286 11.33 5.15 -7.89
C ARG A 286 12.82 5.27 -7.55
N ALA A 287 13.34 6.48 -7.46
CA ALA A 287 14.74 6.71 -7.07
C ALA A 287 15.02 6.19 -5.65
N PHE A 288 14.13 6.50 -4.70
CA PHE A 288 14.18 5.97 -3.34
C PHE A 288 14.11 4.44 -3.32
N GLY A 289 13.19 3.84 -4.07
CA GLY A 289 13.06 2.40 -4.18
C GLY A 289 14.31 1.73 -4.74
N TYR A 290 14.91 2.34 -5.77
CA TYR A 290 16.15 1.87 -6.38
C TYR A 290 17.34 1.90 -5.40
N GLU A 291 17.51 3.01 -4.69
CA GLU A 291 18.54 3.17 -3.66
C GLU A 291 18.45 2.07 -2.59
N PHE A 292 17.30 1.92 -1.94
CA PHE A 292 17.15 0.94 -0.86
C PHE A 292 17.10 -0.50 -1.37
N GLY A 293 16.59 -0.74 -2.58
CA GLY A 293 16.66 -2.04 -3.24
C GLY A 293 18.10 -2.47 -3.54
N ALA A 294 18.93 -1.55 -4.03
CA ALA A 294 20.36 -1.77 -4.26
C ALA A 294 21.12 -2.03 -2.96
N ILE A 295 20.81 -1.28 -1.88
CA ILE A 295 21.37 -1.52 -0.54
C ILE A 295 21.07 -2.93 -0.07
N ILE A 296 19.80 -3.37 -0.10
CA ILE A 296 19.44 -4.72 0.31
C ILE A 296 20.17 -5.75 -0.56
N HIS A 297 20.19 -5.55 -1.89
CA HIS A 297 20.88 -6.44 -2.82
C HIS A 297 22.36 -6.62 -2.46
N PHE A 298 23.05 -5.52 -2.19
CA PHE A 298 24.45 -5.51 -1.78
C PHE A 298 24.65 -6.23 -0.45
N LEU A 299 23.88 -5.88 0.59
CA LEU A 299 24.03 -6.49 1.91
C LEU A 299 23.88 -8.01 1.85
N TYR A 300 22.91 -8.52 1.08
CA TYR A 300 22.77 -9.96 0.84
C TYR A 300 23.93 -10.56 0.05
N SER A 301 24.38 -9.88 -1.00
CA SER A 301 25.43 -10.39 -1.89
C SER A 301 26.80 -10.44 -1.20
N TRP A 302 27.08 -9.47 -0.34
CA TRP A 302 28.28 -9.36 0.47
C TRP A 302 28.28 -10.36 1.62
N SER A 303 27.24 -10.35 2.45
CA SER A 303 27.21 -11.13 3.69
C SER A 303 26.78 -12.59 3.54
N LYS A 304 26.18 -12.94 2.38
CA LYS A 304 25.43 -14.19 2.17
C LYS A 304 24.36 -14.46 3.24
N GLY A 305 23.81 -13.41 3.86
CA GLY A 305 22.82 -13.50 4.94
C GLY A 305 23.41 -13.61 6.35
N SER A 306 24.74 -13.53 6.51
CA SER A 306 25.39 -13.52 7.82
C SER A 306 25.35 -12.14 8.47
N SER A 307 24.63 -12.03 9.61
CA SER A 307 24.51 -10.76 10.34
C SER A 307 25.80 -10.28 11.02
N ALA A 308 26.76 -11.18 11.29
CA ALA A 308 28.03 -10.85 11.91
C ALA A 308 28.87 -9.90 11.04
N THR A 309 28.87 -10.12 9.73
CA THR A 309 29.61 -9.32 8.73
C THR A 309 29.22 -7.84 8.74
N LEU A 310 27.96 -7.52 9.08
CA LEU A 310 27.42 -6.16 9.01
C LEU A 310 28.02 -5.23 10.07
N LYS A 311 28.51 -5.80 11.19
CA LYS A 311 29.07 -5.01 12.29
C LYS A 311 30.32 -4.25 11.84
N ASN A 312 31.13 -4.84 10.99
CA ASN A 312 32.41 -4.28 10.56
C ASN A 312 32.29 -3.51 9.24
N LEU A 313 31.26 -3.79 8.42
CA LEU A 313 31.04 -3.11 7.14
C LEU A 313 30.91 -1.57 7.29
N SER A 314 31.83 -0.84 6.67
CA SER A 314 32.04 0.61 6.66
C SER A 314 31.94 1.15 5.23
N LEU A 315 31.26 2.28 5.05
CA LEU A 315 31.17 2.99 3.76
C LEU A 315 32.33 3.96 3.51
N LYS A 316 33.17 4.19 4.53
CA LYS A 316 34.31 5.12 4.48
C LYS A 316 35.59 4.46 3.97
N GLU A 317 35.66 3.14 4.05
CA GLU A 317 36.80 2.34 3.64
C GLU A 317 36.53 1.68 2.28
N ASP A 318 37.58 1.25 1.59
CA ASP A 318 37.43 0.44 0.39
C ASP A 318 36.84 -0.93 0.75
N LEU A 319 36.02 -1.51 -0.13
CA LEU A 319 35.39 -2.80 0.18
C LEU A 319 36.43 -3.94 0.27
N GLN A 320 37.51 -3.88 -0.51
CA GLN A 320 38.53 -4.92 -0.54
C GLN A 320 39.31 -5.02 0.77
N SER A 321 39.48 -3.91 1.50
CA SER A 321 40.18 -3.89 2.79
C SER A 321 39.33 -4.39 3.96
N GLN A 322 38.02 -4.61 3.74
CA GLN A 322 37.06 -5.02 4.78
C GLN A 322 36.71 -6.51 4.71
N LEU A 323 37.44 -7.26 3.89
CA LEU A 323 37.31 -8.71 3.73
C LEU A 323 38.00 -9.44 4.89
N GLU A 324 37.28 -9.68 5.98
CA GLU A 324 37.69 -10.69 6.98
C GLU A 324 36.88 -12.00 6.88
N LEU A 325 36.00 -12.15 5.88
CA LEU A 325 35.15 -13.34 5.77
C LEU A 325 35.37 -14.14 4.48
N SER A 326 36.18 -15.19 4.66
CA SER A 326 36.34 -16.42 3.89
C SER A 326 37.28 -16.37 2.69
N ASP A 327 38.27 -17.27 2.71
CA ASP A 327 39.23 -17.62 1.66
C ASP A 327 38.60 -18.10 0.32
N TYR A 328 37.31 -17.83 0.10
CA TYR A 328 36.51 -18.41 -0.98
C TYR A 328 36.00 -17.42 -2.04
N GLN A 329 36.13 -16.09 -1.86
CA GLN A 329 35.80 -15.11 -2.93
C GLN A 329 36.71 -13.88 -2.93
N THR A 330 37.64 -13.81 -3.88
CA THR A 330 38.35 -12.57 -4.24
C THR A 330 37.35 -11.60 -4.90
N ILE A 331 36.98 -10.51 -4.22
CA ILE A 331 36.11 -9.48 -4.79
C ILE A 331 36.97 -8.48 -5.57
N THR A 332 37.09 -8.67 -6.88
CA THR A 332 37.73 -7.73 -7.79
C THR A 332 36.87 -6.48 -8.01
N LYS A 333 37.45 -5.37 -8.48
CA LYS A 333 36.70 -4.15 -8.85
C LYS A 333 35.66 -4.37 -9.96
N THR A 334 35.86 -5.43 -10.76
CA THR A 334 34.91 -5.86 -11.80
C THR A 334 33.74 -6.67 -11.26
N ASN A 335 33.83 -7.16 -10.01
CA ASN A 335 32.80 -7.95 -9.36
C ASN A 335 31.53 -7.10 -9.13
N LYS A 336 30.37 -7.70 -9.40
CA LYS A 336 29.05 -7.09 -9.18
C LYS A 336 28.89 -6.53 -7.76
N VAL A 337 29.42 -7.22 -6.74
CA VAL A 337 29.33 -6.79 -5.33
C VAL A 337 30.09 -5.48 -5.09
N TYR A 338 31.28 -5.32 -5.70
CA TYR A 338 32.05 -4.09 -5.61
C TYR A 338 31.35 -2.94 -6.35
N LYS A 339 30.86 -3.20 -7.57
CA LYS A 339 30.09 -2.20 -8.34
C LYS A 339 28.83 -1.73 -7.58
N LEU A 340 28.15 -2.65 -6.88
CA LEU A 340 27.01 -2.31 -6.03
C LEU A 340 27.40 -1.45 -4.83
N PHE A 341 28.54 -1.74 -4.19
CA PHE A 341 29.04 -0.93 -3.09
C PHE A 341 29.34 0.51 -3.53
N GLU A 342 30.02 0.67 -4.67
CA GLU A 342 30.28 2.00 -5.22
C GLU A 342 29.00 2.72 -5.67
N LEU A 343 28.02 1.99 -6.25
CA LEU A 343 26.69 2.54 -6.53
C LEU A 343 26.01 3.08 -5.26
N ILE A 344 26.02 2.31 -4.17
CA ILE A 344 25.44 2.74 -2.88
C ILE A 344 26.16 3.97 -2.33
N LYS A 345 27.48 4.05 -2.50
CA LYS A 345 28.27 5.23 -2.15
C LYS A 345 28.04 6.42 -3.08
N SER A 346 27.43 6.25 -4.24
CA SER A 346 27.14 7.34 -5.18
C SER A 346 25.79 8.03 -4.98
N PHE A 347 24.76 7.32 -4.47
CA PHE A 347 23.44 7.89 -4.16
C PHE A 347 23.51 9.03 -3.15
#